data_AF-A0A420HS81-F1
#
_entry.id   AF-A0A420HS81-F1
#
_cell.length_a   1.000
_cell.length_b   1.000
_cell.length_c   1.000
_cell.angle_alpha   90.00
_cell.angle_beta   90.00
_cell.angle_gamma   90.00
#
_symmetry.space_group_name_H-M   'P 1'
#
loop_
_entity.id
_entity.type
_entity.pdbx_description
1 polymer ?
#
loop_
_entity_poly.entity_id
_entity_poly.type
_entity_poly.pdbx_seq_one_letter_code
_entity_poly.pdbx_strand_id
1 'polypeptide(L)' 'MKPENTEYDVMCALEKVANGKSLRKASLEWGIPRSTLQRRNTQSRQEGASHLQKLLTVVENRLTNWILNQEALGYR' A
#
# COMPACT_ATOMS: atom_id res chain seq x y z
N MET A 1 10.78 20.11 -17.34
CA MET A 1 10.48 18.84 -16.63
C MET A 1 11.73 17.99 -16.69
N LYS A 2 12.32 17.63 -15.54
CA LYS A 2 13.44 16.67 -15.52
C LYS A 2 12.88 15.29 -15.87
N PRO A 3 13.37 14.61 -16.93
CA PRO A 3 12.86 13.29 -17.31
C PRO A 3 13.40 12.16 -16.42
N GLU A 4 14.41 12.45 -15.59
CA GLU A 4 15.12 11.47 -14.78
C GLU A 4 14.75 11.67 -13.31
N ASN A 5 13.57 11.18 -12.94
CA ASN A 5 13.29 10.95 -11.52
C ASN A 5 13.74 9.52 -11.22
N THR A 6 14.86 9.39 -10.51
CA THR A 6 15.38 8.09 -10.10
C THR A 6 14.33 7.43 -9.21
N GLU A 7 14.21 6.10 -9.24
CA GLU A 7 13.27 5.40 -8.35
C GLU A 7 13.52 5.72 -6.87
N TYR A 8 14.78 6.03 -6.54
CA TYR A 8 15.18 6.54 -5.23
C TYR A 8 14.48 7.84 -4.85
N ASP A 9 14.42 8.83 -5.74
CA ASP A 9 13.78 10.12 -5.48
C ASP A 9 12.28 9.96 -5.25
N VAL A 10 11.65 9.05 -6.00
CA VAL A 10 10.23 8.70 -5.83
C VAL A 10 10.00 8.05 -4.47
N MET A 11 10.88 7.16 -4.04
CA MET A 11 10.78 6.48 -2.75
C MET A 11 10.94 7.48 -1.58
N CYS A 12 11.95 8.36 -1.63
CA CYS A 12 12.13 9.41 -0.63
C CYS A 12 10.94 10.38 -0.57
N ALA A 13 10.38 10.76 -1.73
CA ALA A 13 9.20 11.61 -1.79
C ALA A 13 7.97 10.93 -1.15
N LEU A 14 7.76 9.64 -1.38
CA LEU A 14 6.67 8.86 -0.79
C LEU A 14 6.83 8.71 0.73
N GLU A 15 8.05 8.47 1.22
CA GLU A 15 8.33 8.39 2.65
C GLU A 15 8.02 9.72 3.35
N LYS A 16 8.37 10.85 2.74
CA LYS A 16 8.01 12.18 3.27
C LYS A 16 6.50 12.40 3.29
N VAL A 17 5.78 11.89 2.29
CA VAL A 17 4.30 11.93 2.26
C VAL A 17 3.70 11.08 3.38
N ALA A 18 4.23 9.87 3.60
CA ALA A 18 3.82 9.00 4.70
C ALA A 18 4.06 9.65 6.07
N ASN A 19 5.14 10.43 6.22
CA ASN A 19 5.44 11.23 7.41
C ASN A 19 4.56 12.49 7.56
N GLY A 20 3.54 12.69 6.71
CA GLY A 20 2.55 13.76 6.84
C GLY A 20 2.78 14.99 5.95
N LYS A 21 3.81 15.01 5.07
CA LYS A 21 3.88 16.06 4.04
C LYS A 21 2.79 15.85 2.98
N SER A 22 2.21 16.94 2.49
CA SER A 22 1.23 16.84 1.40
C SER A 22 1.89 16.43 0.08
N LEU A 23 1.18 15.62 -0.71
CA LEU A 23 1.59 15.19 -2.07
C LEU A 23 2.00 16.38 -2.97
N ARG A 24 1.35 17.54 -2.81
CA ARG A 24 1.66 18.75 -3.57
C ARG A 24 3.02 19.34 -3.18
N LYS A 25 3.35 19.39 -1.88
CA LYS A 25 4.65 19.87 -1.41
C LYS A 25 5.76 18.92 -1.81
N ALA A 26 5.56 17.61 -1.67
CA ALA A 26 6.51 16.60 -2.10
C ALA A 26 6.77 16.62 -3.63
N SER A 27 5.70 16.79 -4.43
CA SER A 27 5.83 16.93 -5.89
C SER A 27 6.69 18.14 -6.30
N LEU A 28 6.52 19.28 -5.62
CA LEU A 28 7.31 20.49 -5.89
C LEU A 28 8.77 20.35 -5.44
N GLU A 29 8.99 19.79 -4.25
CA GLU A 29 10.31 19.65 -3.62
C GLU A 29 11.20 18.68 -4.39
N TRP A 30 10.64 17.58 -4.89
CA TRP A 30 11.39 16.55 -5.60
C TRP A 30 11.29 16.67 -7.13
N GLY A 31 10.51 17.61 -7.66
CA GLY A 31 10.33 17.79 -9.11
C GLY A 31 9.59 16.65 -9.81
N ILE A 32 8.90 15.79 -9.05
CA ILE A 32 8.18 14.62 -9.54
C ILE A 32 6.73 15.02 -9.87
N PRO A 33 6.17 14.63 -11.02
CA PRO A 33 4.76 14.87 -11.32
C PRO A 33 3.84 14.30 -10.24
N ARG A 34 2.85 15.09 -9.80
CA ARG A 34 1.87 14.67 -8.79
C ARG A 34 1.15 13.38 -9.20
N SER A 35 0.85 13.20 -10.48
CA SER A 35 0.22 11.98 -11.00
C SER A 35 1.06 10.73 -10.74
N THR A 36 2.38 10.83 -10.89
CA THR A 36 3.33 9.75 -10.59
C THR A 36 3.34 9.40 -9.11
N LEU A 37 3.42 10.42 -8.24
CA LEU A 37 3.36 10.19 -6.79
C LEU A 37 2.00 9.63 -6.36
N GLN A 38 0.90 10.14 -6.90
CA GLN A 38 -0.45 9.67 -6.57
C GLN A 38 -0.66 8.21 -6.98
N ARG A 39 -0.20 7.81 -8.17
CA ARG A 39 -0.29 6.42 -8.64
C ARG A 39 0.56 5.46 -7.80
N ARG A 40 1.66 5.93 -7.21
CA ARG A 40 2.49 5.11 -6.32
C ARG A 40 2.04 5.17 -4.85
N ASN A 41 1.34 6.23 -4.45
CA ASN A 41 0.79 6.41 -3.09
C ASN A 41 -0.56 5.70 -2.88
N THR A 42 -1.17 5.16 -3.94
CA THR A 42 -2.28 4.22 -3.79
C THR A 42 -1.73 2.91 -3.23
N GLN A 43 -1.59 2.85 -1.90
CA GLN A 43 -1.51 1.57 -1.20
C GLN A 43 -2.71 0.72 -1.59
N SER A 44 -2.50 -0.58 -1.71
CA SER A 44 -3.63 -1.48 -1.89
C SER A 44 -4.58 -1.30 -0.70
N ARG A 45 -5.90 -1.39 -0.93
CA ARG A 45 -6.89 -1.27 0.16
C ARG A 45 -6.56 -2.20 1.34
N GLN A 46 -5.94 -3.34 1.05
CA GLN A 46 -5.48 -4.31 2.04
C GLN A 46 -4.31 -3.79 2.88
N GLU A 47 -3.29 -3.18 2.26
CA GLU A 47 -2.18 -2.55 3.00
C GLU A 47 -2.66 -1.40 3.87
N GLY A 48 -3.55 -0.55 3.35
CA GLY A 48 -4.13 0.55 4.10
C GLY A 48 -4.93 0.09 5.32
N ALA A 49 -5.62 -1.05 5.24
CA ALA A 49 -6.40 -1.63 6.33
C ALA A 49 -5.61 -2.62 7.21
N SER A 50 -4.33 -2.89 6.91
CA SER A 50 -3.50 -3.87 7.62
C SER A 50 -3.42 -3.59 9.13
N HIS A 51 -3.33 -2.32 9.52
CA HIS A 51 -3.31 -1.89 10.92
C HIS A 51 -4.62 -2.17 11.70
N LEU A 52 -5.72 -2.49 10.99
CA LEU A 52 -7.00 -2.89 11.58
C LEU A 52 -7.16 -4.42 11.65
N GLN A 53 -6.23 -5.19 11.10
CA GLN A 53 -6.26 -6.65 11.19
C GLN A 53 -6.04 -7.08 12.65
N LYS A 54 -6.98 -7.87 13.18
CA LYS A 54 -6.90 -8.41 14.54
C LYS A 54 -6.03 -9.66 14.62
N LEU A 55 -5.78 -10.29 13.47
CA LEU A 55 -5.01 -11.52 13.34
C LEU A 55 -3.85 -11.29 12.37
N LEU A 56 -2.78 -12.07 12.54
CA LEU A 56 -1.72 -12.13 11.55
C LEU A 56 -2.27 -12.70 10.23
N THR A 57 -1.83 -12.16 9.09
CA THR A 57 -2.28 -12.57 7.75
C THR A 57 -2.13 -14.07 7.51
N VAL A 58 -1.07 -14.70 8.07
CA VAL A 58 -0.84 -16.15 7.97
C VAL A 58 -1.94 -16.94 8.68
N VAL A 59 -2.43 -16.44 9.82
CA VAL A 59 -3.52 -17.08 10.58
C VAL A 59 -4.84 -16.90 9.86
N GLU A 60 -5.13 -15.70 9.34
CA GLU A 60 -6.32 -15.46 8.53
C GLU A 60 -6.37 -16.41 7.32
N ASN A 61 -5.27 -16.52 6.58
CA ASN A 61 -5.19 -17.42 5.42
C ASN A 61 -5.43 -18.89 5.80
N ARG A 62 -4.85 -19.35 6.92
CA ARG A 62 -5.08 -20.71 7.42
C ARG A 62 -6.53 -20.92 7.83
N LEU A 63 -7.14 -19.95 8.50
CA LEU A 63 -8.54 -20.01 8.91
C LEU A 63 -9.47 -20.03 7.69
N THR A 64 -9.24 -19.15 6.71
CA THR A 64 -9.99 -19.12 5.46
C THR A 64 -9.91 -20.44 4.73
N ASN A 65 -8.69 -20.98 4.56
CA ASN A 65 -8.52 -22.29 3.91
C ASN A 65 -9.22 -23.41 4.70
N TRP A 66 -9.15 -23.38 6.03
CA TRP A 66 -9.85 -24.35 6.85
C TRP A 66 -11.38 -24.26 6.66
N ILE A 67 -11.97 -23.06 6.72
CA ILE A 67 -13.42 -22.85 6.51
C ILE A 67 -13.86 -23.35 5.14
N LEU A 68 -13.14 -22.97 4.08
CA LEU A 68 -13.45 -23.39 2.71
C LEU A 68 -13.37 -24.91 2.55
N ASN A 69 -12.38 -25.55 3.18
CA ASN A 69 -12.24 -27.00 3.14
C ASN A 69 -13.37 -27.70 3.93
N GLN A 70 -13.80 -27.14 5.07
CA GLN A 70 -14.93 -27.69 5.84
C GLN A 70 -16.24 -27.58 5.03
N GLU A 71 -16.47 -26.45 4.37
CA GLU A 71 -17.63 -26.26 3.49
C GLU A 71 -17.61 -27.25 2.30
N ALA A 72 -16.45 -27.44 1.67
CA ALA A 72 -16.28 -28.40 0.58
C ALA A 72 -16.54 -29.86 1.01
N LEU A 73 -16.30 -30.18 2.28
CA LEU A 73 -16.58 -31.49 2.88
C LEU A 73 -18.05 -31.63 3.34
N GLY A 74 -18.87 -30.58 3.20
CA GLY A 74 -20.29 -30.60 3.55
C GLY A 74 -20.59 -30.39 5.03
N TYR A 75 -19.60 -30.01 5.83
CA TYR A 75 -19.81 -29.58 7.21
C TYR A 75 -20.36 -28.15 7.19
N ARG A 76 -21.60 -27.97 7.64
CA ARG A 76 -22.28 -26.67 7.83
C ARG A 76 -22.67 -26.49 9.28
#